data_AF-A0A7L5YYB1-F1
#
_entry.id   AF-A0A7L5YYB1-F1
#
_cell.length_a   1.000
_cell.length_b   1.000
_cell.length_c   1.000
_cell.angle_alpha   90.00
_cell.angle_beta   90.00
_cell.angle_gamma   90.00
#
_symmetry.space_group_name_H-M   'P 1'
#
loop_
_entity.id
_entity.type
_entity.pdbx_description
1 polymer ?
#
loop_
_entity_poly.entity_id
_entity_poly.type
_entity_poly.pdbx_seq_one_letter_code
_entity_poly.pdbx_strand_id
1 'polypeptide(L)' 'MTSVQQPNEPEPRVSVHDPEEALRRARPLPAPEDIEIEGLTTEEWDTFYQAISRA' A
#
# COMPACT_ATOMS: atom_id res chain seq x y z
N MET A 1 -2.09 4.01 34.88
CA MET A 1 -2.01 3.93 33.42
C MET A 1 -0.80 3.09 33.09
N THR A 2 -0.98 1.87 32.57
CA THR A 2 0.12 0.96 32.26
C THR A 2 0.55 1.21 30.82
N SER A 3 1.76 1.75 30.63
CA SER A 3 2.32 1.97 29.30
C SER A 3 2.79 0.63 28.74
N VAL A 4 2.24 0.22 27.60
CA VAL A 4 2.70 -0.95 26.86
C VAL A 4 3.93 -0.52 26.06
N GLN A 5 5.11 -0.99 26.48
CA GLN A 5 6.34 -0.75 25.75
C GLN A 5 6.38 -1.69 24.55
N GLN A 6 6.22 -1.16 23.34
CA GLN A 6 6.41 -1.96 22.13
C GLN A 6 7.87 -2.45 22.09
N PRO A 7 8.12 -3.74 21.82
CA PRO A 7 9.47 -4.23 21.58
C PRO A 7 10.10 -3.42 20.44
N ASN A 8 11.38 -3.03 20.57
CA ASN A 8 12.15 -2.39 19.50
C ASN A 8 12.28 -3.37 18.33
N GLU A 9 11.28 -3.44 17.46
CA GLU A 9 11.42 -4.06 16.14
C GLU A 9 12.51 -3.29 15.39
N PRO A 10 13.45 -3.99 14.72
CA PRO A 10 14.46 -3.31 13.92
C PRO A 10 13.74 -2.43 12.90
N GLU A 11 14.05 -1.13 12.91
CA GLU A 11 13.42 -0.19 11.99
C GLU A 11 13.51 -0.74 10.56
N PRO A 12 12.41 -0.72 9.80
CA PRO A 12 12.42 -1.24 8.44
C PRO A 12 13.52 -0.52 7.66
N ARG A 13 14.54 -1.28 7.25
CA ARG A 13 15.65 -0.74 6.45
C ARG A 13 15.10 -0.34 5.09
N VAL A 14 14.87 0.96 4.91
CA VAL A 14 14.45 1.53 3.62
C VAL A 14 15.68 1.59 2.71
N SER A 15 15.65 0.84 1.61
CA SER A 15 16.65 0.94 0.55
C SER A 15 16.08 1.74 -0.62
N VAL A 16 16.76 2.83 -0.98
CA VAL A 16 16.42 3.64 -2.15
C VAL A 16 17.14 3.09 -3.37
N HIS A 17 16.42 2.94 -4.48
CA HIS A 17 16.93 2.41 -5.74
C HIS A 17 16.59 3.37 -6.88
N ASP A 18 17.42 3.37 -7.93
CA ASP A 18 17.08 4.04 -9.19
C ASP A 18 15.83 3.40 -9.81
N PRO A 19 15.03 4.15 -10.60
CA PRO A 19 13.76 3.67 -11.14
C PRO A 19 13.86 2.34 -11.89
N GLU A 20 14.91 2.15 -12.70
CA GLU A 20 15.11 0.90 -13.44
C GLU A 20 15.36 -0.29 -12.52
N GLU A 21 16.16 -0.12 -11.47
CA GLU A 21 16.49 -1.18 -10.53
C GLU A 21 15.29 -1.50 -9.63
N ALA A 22 14.50 -0.48 -9.28
CA ALA A 22 13.23 -0.68 -8.58
C ALA A 22 12.26 -1.52 -9.41
N LEU A 23 12.13 -1.25 -10.72
CA LEU A 23 11.29 -2.04 -11.62
C LEU A 23 11.79 -3.49 -11.76
N ARG A 24 13.11 -3.71 -11.86
CA ARG A 24 13.69 -5.06 -11.91
C ARG A 24 13.44 -5.87 -10.64
N ARG A 25 13.42 -5.20 -9.48
CA ARG A 25 13.20 -5.82 -8.17
C ARG A 25 11.74 -5.93 -7.77
N ALA A 26 10.85 -5.22 -8.46
CA ALA A 26 9.43 -5.21 -8.15
C ALA A 26 8.89 -6.65 -8.22
N ARG A 27 8.14 -7.03 -7.20
CA ARG A 27 7.40 -8.30 -7.23
C ARG A 27 6.28 -8.18 -8.27
N PRO A 28 5.87 -9.31 -8.87
CA PRO A 28 4.66 -9.34 -9.69
C PRO A 28 3.49 -8.75 -8.92
N LEU A 29 2.61 -8.05 -9.63
CA LEU A 29 1.35 -7.63 -9.04
C LEU A 29 0.55 -8.88 -8.62
N PRO A 30 -0.09 -8.87 -7.45
CA PRO A 30 -1.02 -9.92 -7.04
C PRO A 30 -2.18 -10.02 -8.04
N ALA A 31 -2.86 -11.16 -8.05
CA ALA A 31 -4.01 -11.34 -8.94
C ALA A 31 -5.15 -10.38 -8.52
N PRO A 32 -6.01 -9.92 -9.44
CA PRO A 32 -7.12 -9.02 -9.12
C PRO A 32 -7.99 -9.52 -7.97
N GLU A 33 -8.18 -10.83 -7.89
CA GLU A 33 -9.00 -11.49 -6.87
C GLU A 33 -8.34 -11.46 -5.47
N ASP A 34 -7.01 -11.30 -5.40
CA ASP A 34 -6.26 -11.20 -4.13
C ASP A 34 -6.30 -9.77 -3.54
N ILE A 35 -6.68 -8.78 -4.36
CA ILE A 35 -6.72 -7.35 -3.99
C ILE A 35 -8.13 -6.76 -3.98
N GLU A 36 -9.14 -7.59 -4.26
CA GLU A 36 -10.54 -7.17 -4.21
C GLU A 36 -10.91 -6.79 -2.77
N ILE A 37 -11.50 -5.60 -2.62
CA ILE A 37 -12.05 -5.14 -1.34
C ILE A 37 -13.50 -5.61 -1.30
N GLU A 38 -13.81 -6.54 -0.40
CA GLU A 38 -15.16 -7.09 -0.27
C GLU A 38 -16.20 -5.97 -0.10
N GLY A 39 -17.21 -5.96 -0.98
CA GLY A 39 -18.31 -5.01 -0.96
C GLY A 39 -18.01 -3.64 -1.57
N LEU A 40 -16.77 -3.37 -2.01
CA LEU A 40 -16.44 -2.14 -2.71
C LEU A 40 -16.88 -2.22 -4.17
N THR A 41 -17.83 -1.38 -4.54
CA THR A 41 -18.28 -1.27 -5.92
C THR A 41 -17.38 -0.36 -6.76
N THR A 42 -17.43 -0.53 -8.08
CA THR A 42 -16.72 0.37 -9.02
C THR A 42 -17.17 1.83 -8.88
N GLU A 43 -18.46 2.06 -8.63
CA GLU A 43 -19.02 3.42 -8.45
C GLU A 43 -18.46 4.12 -7.20
N GLU A 44 -18.36 3.38 -6.08
CA GLU A 44 -17.76 3.89 -4.85
C GLU A 44 -16.27 4.18 -5.03
N TRP A 45 -15.55 3.30 -5.74
CA TRP A 45 -14.15 3.50 -6.07
C TRP A 45 -13.93 4.73 -6.96
N ASP A 46 -14.74 4.92 -8.00
CA ASP A 46 -14.68 6.08 -8.88
C ASP A 46 -14.98 7.38 -8.12
N THR A 47 -15.95 7.35 -7.21
CA THR A 47 -16.29 8.49 -6.34
C THR A 47 -15.11 8.86 -5.45
N PHE A 48 -14.46 7.87 -4.83
CA PHE A 48 -13.25 8.08 -4.04
C PHE A 48 -12.11 8.68 -4.89
N TYR A 49 -11.87 8.13 -6.08
CA TYR A 49 -10.82 8.61 -6.97
C TYR A 49 -11.05 10.06 -7.43
N GLN A 50 -12.30 10.42 -7.72
CA GLN A 50 -12.68 11.79 -8.03
C GLN A 50 -12.49 12.75 -6.84
N ALA A 51 -12.69 12.29 -5.61
CA ALA A 51 -12.48 13.13 -4.43
C ALA A 51 -10.99 13.46 -4.23
N ILE A 52 -10.09 12.48 -4.40
CA ILE A 52 -8.65 12.68 -4.18
C ILE A 52 -7.94 13.38 -5.34
N SER A 53 -8.45 13.28 -6.57
CA SER A 53 -7.87 13.93 -7.76
C SER A 53 -8.20 15.42 -7.87
N ARG A 54 -9.13 15.91 -7.03
CA ARG A 54 -9.51 17.33 -6.94
C ARG A 54 -8.84 18.08 -5.78
N ALA A 55 -7.94 17.41 -5.05
CA ALA A 55 -7.24 17.94 -3.87
C ALA A 55 -5.88 18.57 -4.22
#